data_AF-A0A7S3J033-F1
#
_entry.id   AF-A0A7S3J033-F1
#
_cell.length_a   1.000
_cell.length_b   1.000
_cell.length_c   1.000
_cell.angle_alpha   90.00
_cell.angle_beta   90.00
_cell.angle_gamma   90.00
#
_symmetry.space_group_name_H-M   'P 1'
#
loop_
_entity.id
_entity.type
_entity.pdbx_description
1 polymer ?
#
loop_
_entity_poly.entity_id
_entity_poly.type
_entity_poly.pdbx_seq_one_letter_code
_entity_poly.pdbx_strand_id
1 'polypeptide(L)'
;MNRLDSISKRWLKANSAVAQVSSDQDELVELNVGGTYKFTTTRKLLTCAKGSLLEQTFSGAHRLKIKDGQIFLDRDGDIFKILMNMLRSEGNLFPKNLDPYTRELLDAELKYWKIEPQ
;
A
#
# COMPACT_ATOMS: atom_id res chain seq x y z
N MET A 1 23.63 -16.49 -40.29
CA MET A 1 23.24 -16.17 -38.91
C MET A 1 22.17 -15.08 -38.98
N ASN A 2 20.91 -15.41 -38.70
CA ASN A 2 19.79 -14.53 -39.05
C ASN A 2 19.58 -13.44 -37.99
N ARG A 3 19.37 -12.20 -38.41
CA ARG A 3 19.28 -11.00 -37.55
C ARG A 3 18.17 -11.10 -36.48
N LEU A 4 17.18 -11.97 -36.71
CA LEU A 4 16.05 -12.29 -35.84
C LEU A 4 16.44 -13.16 -34.63
N ASP A 5 17.46 -14.01 -34.76
CA ASP A 5 17.95 -14.86 -33.65
C ASP A 5 18.68 -14.04 -32.58
N SER A 6 19.34 -12.97 -33.02
CA SER A 6 20.05 -12.01 -32.16
C SER A 6 19.07 -11.20 -31.30
N ILE A 7 17.97 -10.74 -31.89
CA ILE A 7 16.95 -9.93 -31.22
C ILE A 7 16.19 -10.78 -30.19
N SER A 8 15.83 -12.02 -30.54
CA SER A 8 15.14 -12.95 -29.63
C SER A 8 16.00 -13.31 -28.42
N LYS A 9 17.31 -13.57 -28.61
CA LYS A 9 18.24 -13.84 -27.50
C LYS A 9 18.44 -12.62 -26.59
N ARG A 10 18.38 -11.40 -27.15
CA ARG A 10 18.53 -10.14 -26.40
C ARG A 10 17.28 -9.82 -25.58
N TRP A 11 16.09 -10.13 -26.09
CA TRP A 11 14.82 -10.03 -25.36
C TRP A 11 14.73 -11.03 -24.19
N LEU A 12 15.11 -12.29 -24.41
CA LEU A 12 15.16 -13.30 -23.34
C LEU A 12 16.14 -12.93 -22.22
N LYS A 13 17.31 -12.37 -22.56
CA LYS A 13 18.32 -11.96 -21.58
C LYS A 13 17.96 -10.66 -20.84
N ALA A 14 17.19 -9.77 -21.47
CA ALA A 14 16.66 -8.57 -20.82
C ALA A 14 15.52 -8.92 -19.85
N ASN A 15 14.62 -9.85 -20.20
CA ASN A 15 13.54 -10.29 -19.32
C ASN A 15 14.04 -11.09 -18.11
N SER A 16 15.16 -11.82 -18.20
CA SER A 16 15.73 -12.52 -17.03
C SER A 16 16.43 -11.60 -16.03
N ALA A 17 16.89 -10.42 -16.47
CA ALA A 17 17.53 -9.43 -15.59
C ALA A 17 16.51 -8.46 -14.95
N VAL A 18 15.39 -8.20 -15.63
CA VAL A 18 14.29 -7.37 -15.09
C VAL A 18 13.42 -8.16 -14.09
N ALA A 19 13.50 -9.50 -14.08
CA ALA A 19 12.68 -10.34 -13.22
C ALA A 19 13.21 -10.52 -11.78
N GLN A 20 14.34 -9.93 -11.39
CA GLN A 20 15.00 -10.26 -10.10
C GLN A 20 15.66 -9.04 -9.42
N VAL A 21 14.86 -8.04 -9.04
CA VAL A 21 15.06 -7.27 -7.79
C VAL A 21 13.68 -6.72 -7.35
N SER A 22 12.79 -7.57 -6.81
CA SER A 22 11.70 -7.05 -5.98
C SER A 22 12.13 -7.24 -4.54
N SER A 23 12.49 -6.17 -3.86
CA SER A 23 12.58 -6.23 -2.39
C SER A 23 11.21 -6.61 -1.84
N ASP A 24 11.11 -7.36 -0.74
CA ASP A 24 9.81 -7.68 -0.10
C ASP A 24 8.95 -6.42 0.19
N GLN A 25 9.59 -5.24 0.21
CA GLN A 25 8.91 -3.95 0.39
C GLN A 25 8.19 -3.47 -0.89
N ASP A 26 8.66 -3.84 -2.08
CA ASP A 26 8.02 -3.46 -3.35
C ASP A 26 6.90 -4.44 -3.78
N GLU A 27 6.61 -5.44 -2.94
CA GLU A 27 5.51 -6.39 -3.12
C GLU A 27 4.17 -5.65 -3.20
N LEU A 28 3.40 -5.94 -4.25
CA LEU A 28 2.01 -5.50 -4.36
C LEU A 28 1.13 -6.32 -3.40
N VAL A 29 0.31 -5.60 -2.64
CA VAL A 29 -0.66 -6.16 -1.71
C VAL A 29 -2.06 -5.71 -2.09
N GLU A 30 -3.00 -6.66 -2.04
CA GLU A 30 -4.41 -6.39 -2.23
C GLU A 30 -5.11 -6.28 -0.88
N LEU A 31 -5.85 -5.19 -0.67
CA LEU A 31 -6.57 -4.89 0.56
C LEU A 31 -8.07 -4.88 0.29
N ASN A 32 -8.85 -5.48 1.17
CA ASN A 32 -10.29 -5.34 1.28
C ASN A 32 -10.61 -4.59 2.57
N VAL A 33 -11.10 -3.35 2.47
CA VAL A 33 -11.36 -2.48 3.62
C VAL A 33 -12.87 -2.31 3.82
N GLY A 34 -13.35 -2.71 5.00
CA GLY A 34 -14.76 -2.65 5.39
C GLY A 34 -15.68 -3.58 4.59
N GLY A 35 -15.13 -4.45 3.74
CA GLY A 35 -15.89 -5.36 2.88
C GLY A 35 -16.28 -4.76 1.53
N THR A 36 -16.14 -3.44 1.36
CA THR A 36 -16.64 -2.70 0.19
C THR A 36 -15.50 -2.16 -0.67
N TYR A 37 -14.39 -1.75 -0.07
CA TYR A 37 -13.29 -1.10 -0.79
C TYR A 37 -12.18 -2.08 -1.11
N LYS A 38 -11.78 -2.15 -2.39
CA LYS A 38 -10.65 -2.95 -2.84
C LYS A 38 -9.52 -2.03 -3.29
N PHE A 39 -8.36 -2.16 -2.66
CA PHE A 39 -7.17 -1.40 -3.00
C PHE A 39 -6.03 -2.33 -3.42
N THR A 40 -5.25 -1.90 -4.41
CA THR A 40 -3.94 -2.48 -4.70
C THR A 40 -2.89 -1.43 -4.39
N THR A 41 -1.88 -1.80 -3.59
CA THR A 41 -0.80 -0.89 -3.17
C THR A 41 0.48 -1.66 -2.91
N THR A 42 1.58 -1.00 -2.55
CA THR A 42 2.82 -1.67 -2.13
C THR A 42 2.91 -1.82 -0.62
N ARG A 43 3.60 -2.86 -0.15
CA ARG A 43 3.96 -3.01 1.26
C ARG A 43 4.75 -1.80 1.76
N LYS A 44 5.65 -1.25 0.95
CA LYS A 44 6.43 -0.04 1.21
C LYS A 44 5.56 1.16 1.60
N LEU A 45 4.40 1.36 0.96
CA LEU A 45 3.50 2.45 1.33
C LEU A 45 2.90 2.21 2.72
N LEU A 46 2.50 0.98 3.02
CA LEU A 46 1.88 0.63 4.31
C LEU A 46 2.91 0.63 5.46
N THR A 47 4.19 0.48 5.15
CA THR A 47 5.29 0.51 6.12
C THR A 47 6.09 1.82 6.13
N CYS A 48 5.65 2.87 5.42
CA CYS A 48 6.39 4.13 5.36
C CYS A 48 6.28 4.95 6.66
N ALA A 49 5.16 4.85 7.38
CA ALA A 49 4.96 5.51 8.67
C ALA A 49 5.68 4.72 9.78
N LYS A 50 6.94 5.05 10.03
CA LYS A 50 7.81 4.32 10.97
C LYS A 50 7.29 4.38 12.41
N GLY A 51 7.32 3.23 13.09
CA GLY A 51 6.84 3.06 14.47
C GLY A 51 5.32 2.94 14.62
N SER A 52 4.56 3.18 13.55
CA SER A 52 3.10 3.10 13.55
C SER A 52 2.59 1.66 13.70
N LEU A 53 1.33 1.53 14.12
CA LEU A 53 0.64 0.23 14.10
C LEU A 53 0.49 -0.27 12.65
N LEU A 54 0.36 0.64 11.68
CA LEU A 54 0.25 0.27 10.27
C LEU A 54 1.53 -0.42 9.80
N GLU A 55 2.71 0.13 10.10
CA GLU A 55 3.99 -0.52 9.79
C GLU A 55 4.07 -1.90 10.46
N GLN A 56 3.77 -2.00 11.75
CA GLN A 56 3.84 -3.26 12.48
C GLN A 56 2.90 -4.33 11.92
N THR A 57 1.73 -3.91 11.43
CA THR A 57 0.73 -4.79 10.82
C THR A 57 1.26 -5.36 9.49
N PHE A 58 1.93 -4.53 8.69
CA PHE A 58 2.40 -4.90 7.35
C PHE A 58 3.90 -5.23 7.27
N SER A 59 4.63 -5.26 8.38
CA SER A 59 6.05 -5.68 8.42
C SER A 59 6.24 -7.21 8.45
N GLY A 60 5.15 -7.98 8.47
CA GLY A 60 5.17 -9.45 8.53
C GLY A 60 5.14 -10.04 9.94
N ALA A 61 5.11 -9.20 10.98
CA ALA A 61 5.06 -9.65 12.37
C ALA A 61 3.67 -10.16 12.82
N HIS A 62 2.61 -9.80 12.10
CA HIS A 62 1.23 -10.09 12.49
C HIS A 62 0.53 -11.01 11.47
N ARG A 63 -0.28 -11.96 11.96
CA ARG A 63 -1.17 -12.75 11.11
C ARG A 63 -2.32 -11.87 10.62
N LEU A 64 -2.32 -11.57 9.32
CA LEU A 64 -3.38 -10.80 8.68
C LEU A 64 -4.57 -11.68 8.34
N LYS A 65 -5.78 -11.14 8.49
CA LYS A 65 -7.00 -11.80 8.02
C LYS A 65 -7.01 -11.73 6.50
N ILE A 66 -7.21 -12.86 5.83
CA ILE A 66 -7.32 -12.93 4.37
C ILE A 66 -8.73 -13.39 4.00
N LYS A 67 -9.36 -12.69 3.06
CA LYS A 67 -10.67 -13.03 2.49
C LYS A 67 -10.59 -12.89 0.97
N ASP A 68 -10.93 -13.96 0.25
CA ASP A 68 -10.91 -13.99 -1.22
C ASP A 68 -9.58 -13.49 -1.82
N GLY A 69 -8.46 -13.95 -1.24
CA GLY A 69 -7.10 -13.58 -1.65
C GLY A 69 -6.62 -12.18 -1.20
N GLN A 70 -7.49 -11.38 -0.59
CA GLN A 70 -7.19 -10.01 -0.17
C GLN A 70 -7.03 -9.91 1.35
N ILE A 71 -6.12 -9.03 1.81
CA ILE A 71 -5.98 -8.71 3.23
C ILE A 71 -7.21 -7.92 3.66
N PHE A 72 -7.96 -8.44 4.62
CA PHE A 72 -9.16 -7.80 5.13
C PHE A 72 -8.85 -6.87 6.30
N LEU A 73 -9.24 -5.60 6.16
CA LEU A 73 -9.20 -4.59 7.21
C LEU A 73 -10.63 -4.23 7.62
N ASP A 74 -10.93 -4.40 8.90
CA ASP A 74 -12.22 -4.05 9.49
C ASP A 74 -12.26 -2.55 9.84
N ARG A 75 -12.06 -1.71 8.81
CA ARG A 75 -11.97 -0.24 8.89
C ARG A 75 -12.87 0.40 7.83
N ASP A 76 -13.09 1.70 7.96
CA ASP A 76 -13.80 2.50 6.97
C ASP A 76 -12.93 2.73 5.72
N GLY A 77 -13.41 2.32 4.55
CA GLY A 77 -12.64 2.40 3.32
C GLY A 77 -12.56 3.80 2.70
N ASP A 78 -13.52 4.70 2.94
CA ASP A 78 -13.44 6.09 2.48
C ASP A 78 -12.36 6.85 3.26
N ILE A 79 -12.34 6.67 4.57
CA ILE A 79 -11.34 7.31 5.43
C ILE A 79 -9.96 6.70 5.19
N PHE A 80 -9.88 5.37 5.02
CA PHE A 80 -8.62 4.70 4.70
C PHE A 80 -8.04 5.15 3.36
N LYS A 81 -8.89 5.49 2.37
CA LYS A 81 -8.45 6.09 1.10
C LYS A 81 -7.78 7.45 1.32
N ILE A 82 -8.32 8.29 2.19
CA ILE A 82 -7.71 9.58 2.55
C ILE A 82 -6.34 9.34 3.21
N LEU A 83 -6.28 8.42 4.18
CA LEU A 83 -5.03 8.02 4.84
C LEU A 83 -3.97 7.58 3.81
N MET A 84 -4.33 6.68 2.89
CA MET A 84 -3.40 6.21 1.84
C MET A 84 -2.88 7.36 0.97
N ASN A 85 -3.73 8.32 0.63
CA ASN A 85 -3.32 9.48 -0.17
C ASN A 85 -2.36 10.37 0.61
N MET A 86 -2.59 10.57 1.92
CA MET A 86 -1.64 11.28 2.79
C MET A 86 -0.28 10.58 2.82
N LEU A 87 -0.26 9.25 2.97
CA LEU A 87 0.99 8.46 2.97
C LEU A 87 1.74 8.57 1.64
N ARG A 88 1.03 8.57 0.50
CA ARG A 88 1.64 8.71 -0.84
C ARG A 88 2.30 10.05 -1.07
N SER A 89 1.83 11.07 -0.37
CA SER A 89 2.33 12.44 -0.47
C SER A 89 3.27 12.81 0.67
N GLU A 90 3.70 11.84 1.48
CA GLU A 90 4.58 12.06 2.64
C GLU A 90 3.98 13.09 3.61
N GLY A 91 2.65 13.07 3.79
CA GLY A 91 1.94 14.02 4.64
C GLY A 91 1.65 15.38 3.98
N ASN A 92 2.17 15.67 2.78
CA ASN A 92 2.00 16.98 2.15
C ASN A 92 0.58 17.24 1.58
N LEU A 93 -0.23 16.20 1.45
CA LEU A 93 -1.63 16.31 0.99
C LEU A 93 -2.60 16.04 2.13
N PHE A 94 -2.91 17.09 2.89
CA PHE A 94 -4.10 17.13 3.72
C PHE A 94 -5.26 17.74 2.92
N PRO A 95 -6.45 17.11 2.88
CA PRO A 95 -7.59 17.72 2.23
C PRO A 95 -8.00 18.96 3.05
N LYS A 96 -7.87 20.14 2.42
CA LYS A 96 -8.03 21.43 3.10
C LYS A 96 -9.49 21.73 3.51
N ASN A 97 -10.45 21.11 2.84
CA ASN A 97 -11.88 21.37 3.00
C ASN A 97 -12.64 20.09 3.34
N LEU A 98 -12.13 19.30 4.31
CA LEU A 98 -12.93 18.22 4.88
C LEU A 98 -14.07 18.81 5.69
N ASP A 99 -15.26 18.22 5.57
CA ASP A 99 -16.33 18.52 6.51
C ASP A 99 -15.94 18.05 7.93
N PRO A 100 -16.53 18.64 8.98
CA PRO A 100 -16.15 18.33 10.37
C PRO A 100 -16.26 16.85 10.74
N TYR A 101 -17.24 16.14 10.18
CA TYR A 101 -17.46 14.73 10.49
C TYR A 101 -16.37 13.85 9.86
N THR A 102 -16.06 14.07 8.57
CA THR A 102 -14.95 13.36 7.91
C THR A 102 -13.61 13.66 8.59
N ARG A 103 -13.42 14.89 9.10
CA ARG A 103 -12.23 15.24 9.87
C ARG A 103 -12.11 14.42 11.16
N GLU A 104 -13.20 14.31 11.93
CA GLU A 104 -13.22 13.53 13.16
C GLU A 104 -12.95 12.04 12.90
N LEU A 105 -13.54 11.48 11.84
CA LEU A 105 -13.27 10.11 11.41
C LEU A 105 -11.81 9.90 11.01
N LEU A 106 -11.22 10.85 10.27
CA LEU A 106 -9.81 10.79 9.89
C LEU A 106 -8.89 10.86 11.12
N ASP A 107 -9.19 11.72 12.08
CA ASP A 107 -8.42 11.83 13.32
C ASP A 107 -8.50 10.53 14.15
N ALA A 108 -9.68 9.89 14.19
CA ALA A 108 -9.86 8.58 14.81
C ALA A 108 -9.06 7.47 14.07
N GLU A 109 -9.00 7.52 12.73
CA GLU A 109 -8.25 6.56 11.92
C GLU A 109 -6.73 6.72 12.11
N LEU A 110 -6.22 7.96 12.09
CA LEU A 110 -4.81 8.25 12.37
C LEU A 110 -4.41 7.77 13.78
N LYS A 111 -5.27 8.02 14.77
CA LYS A 111 -5.08 7.55 16.14
C LYS A 111 -5.06 6.02 16.23
N TYR A 112 -5.97 5.34 15.54
CA TYR A 112 -6.00 3.87 15.49
C TYR A 112 -4.68 3.30 14.95
N TRP A 113 -4.20 3.85 13.84
CA TRP A 113 -2.96 3.41 13.21
C TRP A 113 -1.70 3.92 13.92
N LYS A 114 -1.82 4.72 14.98
CA LYS A 114 -0.70 5.36 15.67
C LYS A 114 0.20 6.13 14.70
N ILE A 115 -0.42 6.88 13.79
CA ILE A 115 0.28 7.75 12.84
C ILE A 115 0.16 9.17 13.39
N GLU A 116 1.30 9.74 13.77
CA GLU A 116 1.36 11.14 14.18
C GLU A 116 1.32 12.05 12.94
N PRO A 117 0.52 13.13 12.96
CA PRO A 117 0.66 14.19 11.97
C PRO A 117 2.07 14.78 12.08
N GLN A 118 2.78 14.89 10.95
CA GLN A 118 4.07 15.59 10.89
C GLN A 118 3.89 17.10 10.92
#